data_AF-A0A8H3HQ70-F1
#
_entry.id   AF-A0A8H3HQ70-F1
#
_cell.length_a   1.000
_cell.length_b   1.000
_cell.length_c   1.000
_cell.angle_alpha   90.00
_cell.angle_beta   90.00
_cell.angle_gamma   90.00
#
_symmetry.space_group_name_H-M   'P 1'
#
loop_
_entity.id
_entity.type
_entity.pdbx_description
1 polymer ?
#
loop_
_entity_poly.entity_id
_entity_poly.type
_entity_poly.pdbx_seq_one_letter_code
_entity_poly.pdbx_strand_id
1 'polypeptide(L)'
;MHWPMARIGGRDGKVCQPDESPTFVETWLAMEKLLKTGKVKNIGISNFSVKNLTILLEKANVIPVVNQVELHPCYPQNELIEFCQGKGIYPTAYCPLGQYNSPFFSDPVFVEAAERLGEELSREVTPSQLVLSWAVQRGTIVIPKSSNEMRLRQNLDIITLPKSIFEIVDNYHKLPGMHKTLDAYTLRDPGTVGGWSYEQMGWKIDSDGKVTS
;
A
#
# COMPACT_ATOMS: atom_id res chain seq x y z
N MET A 1 13.29 -2.10 5.04
CA MET A 1 13.85 -1.51 3.81
C MET A 1 12.73 -0.75 3.10
N HIS A 2 12.92 0.52 2.74
CA HIS A 2 11.81 1.36 2.25
C HIS A 2 11.54 1.20 0.74
N TRP A 3 12.57 1.16 -0.08
CA TRP A 3 12.44 0.96 -1.52
C TRP A 3 13.21 -0.30 -1.94
N PRO A 4 12.85 -0.99 -3.03
CA PRO A 4 13.68 -2.02 -3.65
C PRO A 4 14.93 -1.43 -4.32
N MET A 5 15.48 -0.35 -3.76
CA MET A 5 16.58 0.45 -4.29
C MET A 5 17.47 0.87 -3.13
N ALA A 6 18.79 0.79 -3.33
CA ALA A 6 19.75 1.36 -2.40
C ALA A 6 20.23 2.74 -2.86
N ARG A 7 20.79 3.51 -1.93
CA ARG A 7 21.42 4.81 -2.21
C ARG A 7 22.83 4.86 -1.64
N ILE A 8 23.79 5.29 -2.46
CA ILE A 8 25.17 5.54 -2.04
C ILE A 8 25.35 7.03 -1.76
N GLY A 9 25.82 7.38 -0.57
CA GLY A 9 25.99 8.78 -0.14
C GLY A 9 24.84 9.34 0.72
N GLY A 10 23.98 8.48 1.27
CA GLY A 10 22.88 8.90 2.15
C GLY A 10 21.60 9.26 1.40
N ARG A 11 20.77 10.13 2.00
CA ARG A 11 19.43 10.47 1.49
C ARG A 11 19.47 11.07 0.07
N ASP A 12 20.41 11.97 -0.15
CA ASP A 12 20.58 12.70 -1.43
C ASP A 12 21.63 12.03 -2.33
N GLY A 13 22.00 10.80 -2.00
CA GLY A 13 22.96 10.00 -2.73
C GLY A 13 22.43 9.41 -4.04
N LYS A 14 23.36 8.86 -4.84
CA LYS A 14 23.05 8.15 -6.09
C LYS A 14 22.16 6.95 -5.80
N VAL A 15 21.06 6.80 -6.53
CA VAL A 15 20.26 5.57 -6.54
C VAL A 15 21.00 4.51 -7.36
N CYS A 16 21.24 3.34 -6.76
CA CYS A 16 21.79 2.19 -7.47
C CYS A 16 20.76 1.65 -8.44
N GLN A 17 21.17 1.39 -9.69
CA GLN A 17 20.37 0.66 -10.67
C GLN A 17 20.20 -0.81 -10.25
N PRO A 18 19.26 -1.59 -10.83
CA PRO A 18 18.92 -2.95 -10.37
C PRO A 18 20.10 -3.89 -10.12
N ASP A 19 21.09 -3.86 -11.01
CA ASP A 19 22.25 -4.73 -10.95
C ASP A 19 23.48 -4.07 -10.29
N GLU A 20 23.34 -2.82 -9.84
CA GLU A 20 24.42 -2.10 -9.15
C GLU A 20 24.40 -2.42 -7.65
N SER A 21 25.57 -2.79 -7.11
CA SER A 21 25.73 -3.00 -5.67
C SER A 21 25.74 -1.66 -4.89
N PRO A 22 25.12 -1.58 -3.70
CA PRO A 22 24.35 -2.64 -3.06
C PRO A 22 22.96 -2.83 -3.70
N THR A 23 22.62 -4.07 -4.04
CA THR A 23 21.28 -4.46 -4.49
C THR A 23 20.30 -4.46 -3.30
N PHE A 24 18.99 -4.53 -3.58
CA PHE A 24 18.01 -4.67 -2.50
C PHE A 24 18.13 -6.02 -1.76
N VAL A 25 18.64 -7.07 -2.41
CA VAL A 25 18.90 -8.37 -1.78
C VAL A 25 20.07 -8.25 -0.80
N GLU A 26 21.18 -7.64 -1.23
CA GLU A 26 22.33 -7.38 -0.35
C GLU A 26 21.94 -6.50 0.84
N THR A 27 21.10 -5.49 0.60
CA THR A 27 20.54 -4.62 1.64
C THR A 27 19.68 -5.43 2.62
N TRP A 28 18.83 -6.34 2.14
CA TRP A 28 18.03 -7.20 3.01
C TRP A 28 18.88 -8.14 3.86
N LEU A 29 19.87 -8.82 3.27
CA LEU A 29 20.79 -9.70 3.99
C LEU A 29 21.59 -8.93 5.06
N ALA A 30 21.86 -7.64 4.85
CA ALA A 30 22.41 -6.78 5.88
C ALA A 30 21.39 -6.44 6.98
N MET A 31 20.11 -6.20 6.62
CA MET A 31 19.02 -5.99 7.58
C MET A 31 18.76 -7.20 8.48
N GLU A 32 18.86 -8.43 7.97
CA GLU A 32 18.71 -9.66 8.76
C GLU A 32 19.66 -9.71 9.96
N LYS A 33 20.88 -9.20 9.79
CA LYS A 33 21.89 -9.12 10.86
C LYS A 33 21.45 -8.23 12.01
N LEU A 34 20.56 -7.25 11.78
CA LEU A 34 20.07 -6.33 12.82
C LEU A 34 19.26 -7.07 13.90
N LEU A 35 18.59 -8.18 13.56
CA LEU A 35 17.82 -8.96 14.53
C LEU A 35 18.70 -9.47 15.68
N LYS A 36 19.94 -9.87 15.38
CA LYS A 36 20.91 -10.35 16.39
C LYS A 36 21.45 -9.26 17.30
N THR A 37 21.27 -7.99 16.93
CA THR A 37 21.77 -6.85 17.72
C THR A 37 20.85 -6.48 18.88
N GLY A 38 19.62 -6.98 18.90
CA GLY A 38 18.59 -6.58 19.86
C GLY A 38 17.99 -5.19 19.63
N LYS A 39 18.47 -4.40 18.65
CA LYS A 39 17.96 -3.07 18.33
C LYS A 39 16.61 -3.08 17.60
N VAL A 40 16.28 -4.19 16.94
CA VAL A 40 15.02 -4.37 16.22
C VAL A 40 14.41 -5.72 16.61
N LYS A 41 13.08 -5.75 16.77
CA LYS A 41 12.33 -6.99 17.02
C LYS A 41 11.97 -7.71 15.72
N ASN A 42 11.65 -6.93 14.68
CA ASN A 42 11.20 -7.40 13.39
C ASN A 42 11.78 -6.53 12.28
N ILE A 43 11.84 -7.09 11.07
CA ILE A 43 12.23 -6.37 9.87
C ILE A 43 11.19 -6.61 8.77
N GLY A 44 11.02 -5.62 7.91
CA GLY A 44 10.04 -5.65 6.81
C GLY A 44 10.49 -4.79 5.65
N ILE A 45 9.69 -4.83 4.60
CA ILE A 45 9.92 -4.13 3.33
C ILE A 45 8.76 -3.17 3.02
N SER A 46 8.96 -2.33 2.01
CA SER A 46 7.95 -1.41 1.50
C SER A 46 8.16 -1.22 0.01
N ASN A 47 7.08 -0.97 -0.74
CA ASN A 47 7.10 -0.74 -2.19
C ASN A 47 7.53 -1.95 -3.04
N PHE A 48 7.45 -3.17 -2.51
CA PHE A 48 7.79 -4.38 -3.26
C PHE A 48 6.59 -4.94 -4.02
N SER A 49 6.77 -5.16 -5.32
CA SER A 49 5.86 -5.95 -6.17
C SER A 49 6.04 -7.45 -5.95
N VAL A 50 5.12 -8.26 -6.50
CA VAL A 50 5.26 -9.73 -6.55
C VAL A 50 6.58 -10.13 -7.21
N LYS A 51 6.99 -9.45 -8.30
CA LYS A 51 8.26 -9.69 -9.00
C LYS A 51 9.46 -9.53 -8.07
N ASN A 52 9.61 -8.35 -7.47
CA ASN A 52 10.77 -8.06 -6.62
C ASN A 52 10.74 -8.84 -5.31
N LEU A 53 9.55 -9.14 -4.79
CA LEU A 53 9.39 -9.98 -3.62
C LEU A 53 9.79 -11.44 -3.89
N THR A 54 9.48 -11.97 -5.08
CA THR A 54 9.91 -13.30 -5.50
C THR A 54 11.44 -13.39 -5.54
N ILE A 55 12.10 -12.42 -6.17
CA ILE A 55 13.58 -12.33 -6.22
C ILE A 55 14.16 -12.29 -4.80
N LEU A 56 13.57 -11.48 -3.91
CA LEU A 56 14.04 -11.36 -2.54
C LEU A 56 13.92 -12.69 -1.77
N LEU A 57 12.75 -13.33 -1.85
CA LEU A 57 12.44 -14.54 -1.09
C LEU A 57 13.28 -15.76 -1.51
N GLU A 58 13.84 -15.77 -2.72
CA GLU A 58 14.78 -16.81 -3.15
C GLU A 58 16.10 -16.80 -2.36
N LYS A 59 16.47 -15.65 -1.78
CA LYS A 59 17.77 -15.44 -1.12
C LYS A 59 17.63 -15.09 0.37
N ALA A 60 16.47 -14.63 0.80
CA ALA A 60 16.20 -14.24 2.19
C ALA A 60 16.26 -15.46 3.14
N ASN A 61 16.92 -15.30 4.27
CA ASN A 61 16.89 -16.27 5.38
C ASN A 61 15.72 -15.98 6.34
N VAL A 62 15.27 -14.73 6.38
CA VAL A 62 14.14 -14.27 7.19
C VAL A 62 13.09 -13.69 6.26
N ILE A 63 11.87 -14.22 6.33
CA ILE A 63 10.73 -13.69 5.58
C ILE A 63 10.38 -12.29 6.14
N PRO A 64 10.22 -11.26 5.31
CA PRO A 64 9.79 -9.93 5.76
C PRO A 64 8.46 -10.01 6.50
N VAL A 65 8.35 -9.40 7.68
CA VAL A 65 7.10 -9.46 8.45
C VAL A 65 5.99 -8.64 7.78
N VAL A 66 6.35 -7.53 7.15
CA VAL A 66 5.41 -6.64 6.45
C VAL A 66 5.90 -6.29 5.06
N ASN A 67 4.97 -6.05 4.15
CA ASN A 67 5.19 -5.29 2.93
C ASN A 67 4.27 -4.08 2.95
N GLN A 68 4.84 -2.89 3.17
CA GLN A 68 4.09 -1.64 3.17
C GLN A 68 3.97 -1.08 1.75
N VAL A 69 2.75 -0.94 1.23
CA VAL A 69 2.49 -0.52 -0.15
C VAL A 69 1.30 0.42 -0.24
N GLU A 70 1.17 1.15 -1.33
CA GLU A 70 -0.03 1.94 -1.61
C GLU A 70 -1.21 1.00 -1.79
N LEU A 71 -2.27 1.16 -1.01
CA LEU A 71 -3.42 0.29 -1.11
C LEU A 71 -4.67 1.02 -0.65
N HIS A 72 -5.62 1.13 -1.56
CA HIS A 72 -6.88 1.83 -1.37
C HIS A 72 -7.88 1.42 -2.47
N PRO A 73 -9.15 1.87 -2.46
CA PRO A 73 -10.15 1.41 -3.42
C PRO A 73 -9.82 1.66 -4.90
N CYS A 74 -9.03 2.69 -5.23
CA CYS A 74 -8.49 2.91 -6.59
C CYS A 74 -7.33 1.97 -6.99
N TYR A 75 -6.64 1.37 -6.01
CA TYR A 75 -5.48 0.52 -6.22
C TYR A 75 -5.50 -0.64 -5.23
N PRO A 76 -6.39 -1.63 -5.46
CA PRO A 76 -6.70 -2.65 -4.47
C PRO A 76 -5.59 -3.69 -4.28
N GLN A 77 -4.71 -3.85 -5.27
CA GLN A 77 -3.53 -4.72 -5.25
C GLN A 77 -3.80 -6.19 -4.83
N ASN A 78 -4.93 -6.76 -5.26
CA ASN A 78 -5.38 -8.10 -4.83
C ASN A 78 -4.32 -9.20 -5.05
N GLU A 79 -3.66 -9.23 -6.22
CA GLU A 79 -2.59 -10.20 -6.53
C GLU A 79 -1.43 -10.13 -5.51
N LEU A 80 -1.03 -8.92 -5.13
CA LEU A 80 0.05 -8.70 -4.16
C LEU A 80 -0.37 -9.09 -2.75
N ILE A 81 -1.61 -8.77 -2.35
CA ILE A 81 -2.16 -9.15 -1.05
C ILE A 81 -2.17 -10.67 -0.90
N GLU A 82 -2.74 -11.38 -1.88
CA GLU A 82 -2.80 -12.85 -1.89
C GLU A 82 -1.41 -13.46 -1.83
N PHE A 83 -0.46 -12.95 -2.62
CA PHE A 83 0.93 -13.40 -2.60
C PHE A 83 1.58 -13.20 -1.22
N CYS A 84 1.43 -12.01 -0.63
CA CYS A 84 2.00 -11.70 0.68
C CYS A 84 1.41 -12.63 1.76
N GLN A 85 0.09 -12.76 1.82
CA GLN A 85 -0.60 -13.62 2.78
C GLN A 85 -0.19 -15.08 2.65
N GLY A 86 -0.07 -15.59 1.41
CA GLY A 86 0.42 -16.95 1.14
C GLY A 86 1.88 -17.21 1.57
N LYS A 87 2.65 -16.15 1.84
CA LYS A 87 4.02 -16.22 2.37
C LYS A 87 4.13 -15.86 3.85
N GLY A 88 3.01 -15.56 4.52
CA GLY A 88 3.01 -15.09 5.92
C GLY A 88 3.51 -13.65 6.09
N ILE A 89 3.45 -12.84 5.03
CA ILE A 89 3.83 -11.42 5.01
C ILE A 89 2.56 -10.59 5.19
N TYR A 90 2.53 -9.68 6.16
CA TYR A 90 1.37 -8.82 6.39
C TYR A 90 1.37 -7.59 5.46
N PRO A 91 0.40 -7.45 4.54
CA PRO A 91 0.26 -6.24 3.74
C PRO A 91 -0.06 -5.05 4.65
N THR A 92 0.62 -3.93 4.45
CA THR A 92 0.37 -2.69 5.18
C THR A 92 0.08 -1.56 4.20
N ALA A 93 -1.13 -1.02 4.20
CA ALA A 93 -1.56 0.07 3.35
C ALA A 93 -1.00 1.41 3.84
N TYR A 94 -0.05 1.98 3.10
CA TYR A 94 0.20 3.42 3.15
C TYR A 94 -0.82 4.15 2.26
N CYS A 95 -1.06 5.43 2.57
CA CYS A 95 -2.10 6.24 1.91
C CYS A 95 -3.45 5.52 1.74
N PRO A 96 -3.99 4.84 2.80
CA PRO A 96 -5.22 4.06 2.66
C PRO A 96 -6.45 4.91 2.31
N LEU A 97 -6.38 6.22 2.57
CA LEU A 97 -7.40 7.22 2.23
C LEU A 97 -6.99 8.09 1.04
N GLY A 98 -5.97 7.69 0.25
CA GLY A 98 -5.38 8.48 -0.82
C GLY A 98 -4.49 9.63 -0.31
N GLN A 99 -3.92 10.41 -1.23
CA GLN A 99 -3.17 11.64 -0.93
C GLN A 99 -4.05 12.88 -1.15
N TYR A 100 -3.48 13.96 -1.72
CA TYR A 100 -4.20 15.17 -2.08
C TYR A 100 -5.27 14.86 -3.14
N ASN A 101 -6.45 15.47 -3.01
CA ASN A 101 -7.60 15.28 -3.92
C ASN A 101 -8.11 13.84 -4.00
N SER A 102 -8.01 13.08 -2.91
CA SER A 102 -8.60 11.75 -2.81
C SER A 102 -10.11 11.79 -3.07
N PRO A 103 -10.65 10.92 -3.95
CA PRO A 103 -12.07 10.91 -4.27
C PRO A 103 -12.91 10.36 -3.11
N PHE A 104 -12.30 9.62 -2.17
CA PHE A 104 -13.02 8.83 -1.17
C PHE A 104 -13.86 9.66 -0.20
N PHE A 105 -13.60 10.96 -0.07
CA PHE A 105 -14.32 11.83 0.86
C PHE A 105 -15.57 12.47 0.27
N SER A 106 -15.65 12.58 -1.06
CA SER A 106 -16.67 13.39 -1.74
C SER A 106 -17.33 12.70 -2.93
N ASP A 107 -16.78 11.59 -3.41
CA ASP A 107 -17.41 10.81 -4.47
C ASP A 107 -18.74 10.22 -3.96
N PRO A 108 -19.86 10.43 -4.69
CA PRO A 108 -21.18 9.96 -4.28
C PRO A 108 -21.22 8.47 -3.92
N VAL A 109 -20.40 7.64 -4.58
CA VAL A 109 -20.34 6.19 -4.30
C VAL A 109 -20.01 5.90 -2.84
N PHE A 110 -19.07 6.64 -2.25
CA PHE A 110 -18.70 6.44 -0.84
C PHE A 110 -19.62 7.18 0.13
N VAL A 111 -20.10 8.37 -0.26
CA VAL A 111 -21.03 9.14 0.57
C VAL A 111 -22.35 8.37 0.75
N GLU A 112 -22.96 7.94 -0.35
CA GLU A 112 -24.23 7.18 -0.32
C GLU A 112 -24.06 5.83 0.38
N ALA A 113 -22.93 5.13 0.18
CA ALA A 113 -22.67 3.88 0.88
C ALA A 113 -22.52 4.09 2.40
N ALA A 114 -21.94 5.22 2.82
CA ALA A 114 -21.73 5.55 4.22
C ALA A 114 -23.05 5.93 4.88
N GLU A 115 -23.87 6.74 4.21
CA GLU A 115 -25.23 7.09 4.64
C GLU A 115 -26.09 5.84 4.82
N ARG A 116 -26.13 4.96 3.81
CA ARG A 116 -26.88 3.69 3.87
C ARG A 116 -26.45 2.82 5.05
N LEU A 117 -25.14 2.64 5.25
CA LEU A 117 -24.65 1.86 6.39
C LEU A 117 -24.94 2.57 7.72
N GLY A 118 -24.91 3.89 7.75
CA GLY A 118 -25.25 4.69 8.92
C GLY A 118 -26.72 4.55 9.33
N GLU A 119 -27.64 4.53 8.36
CA GLU A 119 -29.06 4.23 8.57
C GLU A 119 -29.25 2.83 9.16
N GLU A 120 -28.62 1.81 8.54
CA GLU A 120 -28.68 0.42 9.01
C GLU A 120 -28.16 0.26 10.45
N LEU A 121 -27.10 0.99 10.82
CA LEU A 121 -26.49 0.94 12.15
C LEU A 121 -27.07 1.97 13.13
N SER A 122 -28.01 2.81 12.69
CA SER A 122 -28.56 3.93 13.48
C SER A 122 -27.47 4.84 14.08
N ARG A 123 -26.42 5.13 13.31
CA ARG A 123 -25.31 6.02 13.71
C ARG A 123 -24.65 6.69 12.51
N GLU A 124 -23.92 7.76 12.74
CA GLU A 124 -23.09 8.34 11.69
C GLU A 124 -21.94 7.39 11.31
N VAL A 125 -21.78 7.20 10.00
CA VAL A 125 -20.66 6.47 9.40
C VAL A 125 -20.04 7.38 8.36
N THR A 126 -18.72 7.52 8.40
CA THR A 126 -17.99 8.35 7.43
C THR A 126 -17.47 7.51 6.25
N PRO A 127 -17.28 8.11 5.06
CA PRO A 127 -16.59 7.46 3.95
C PRO A 127 -15.21 6.91 4.32
N SER A 128 -14.48 7.59 5.22
CA SER A 128 -13.18 7.12 5.72
C SER A 128 -13.29 5.79 6.47
N GLN A 129 -14.33 5.64 7.30
CA GLN A 129 -14.56 4.39 8.02
C GLN A 129 -14.88 3.24 7.08
N LEU A 130 -15.64 3.49 6.00
CA LEU A 130 -15.87 2.46 4.97
C LEU A 130 -14.56 1.98 4.35
N VAL A 131 -13.72 2.90 3.88
CA VAL A 131 -12.47 2.56 3.19
C VAL A 131 -11.50 1.82 4.12
N LEU A 132 -11.35 2.30 5.36
CA LEU A 132 -10.47 1.65 6.33
C LEU A 132 -10.99 0.28 6.75
N SER A 133 -12.30 0.15 6.97
CA SER A 133 -12.94 -1.12 7.32
C SER A 133 -12.80 -2.16 6.21
N TRP A 134 -13.02 -1.75 4.96
CA TRP A 134 -12.79 -2.58 3.80
C TRP A 134 -11.34 -3.10 3.73
N ALA A 135 -10.35 -2.22 3.92
CA ALA A 135 -8.95 -2.65 3.90
C ALA A 135 -8.64 -3.67 5.01
N VAL A 136 -9.11 -3.41 6.24
CA VAL A 136 -8.92 -4.31 7.40
C VAL A 136 -9.60 -5.66 7.16
N GLN A 137 -10.84 -5.69 6.67
CA GLN A 137 -11.57 -6.93 6.40
C GLN A 137 -10.91 -7.82 5.34
N ARG A 138 -10.07 -7.25 4.48
CA ARG A 138 -9.27 -7.98 3.47
C ARG A 138 -7.90 -8.42 4.00
N GLY A 139 -7.68 -8.31 5.31
CA GLY A 139 -6.43 -8.71 5.95
C GLY A 139 -5.27 -7.74 5.71
N THR A 140 -5.57 -6.45 5.51
CA THR A 140 -4.56 -5.39 5.35
C THR A 140 -4.45 -4.54 6.61
N ILE A 141 -3.22 -4.29 7.07
CA ILE A 141 -2.95 -3.32 8.14
C ILE A 141 -3.05 -1.91 7.55
N VAL A 142 -3.77 -0.98 8.19
CA VAL A 142 -3.92 0.41 7.69
C VAL A 142 -3.16 1.41 8.56
N ILE A 143 -2.54 2.42 7.94
CA ILE A 143 -1.86 3.52 8.66
C ILE A 143 -2.35 4.92 8.19
N PRO A 144 -3.63 5.26 8.44
CA PRO A 144 -4.17 6.56 8.03
C PRO A 144 -3.56 7.71 8.86
N LYS A 145 -3.01 8.72 8.17
CA LYS A 145 -2.46 9.92 8.82
C LYS A 145 -3.58 10.91 9.16
N SER A 146 -3.61 11.40 10.39
CA SER A 146 -4.38 12.59 10.78
C SER A 146 -3.67 13.35 11.90
N SER A 147 -3.86 14.66 11.94
CA SER A 147 -3.49 15.52 13.09
C SER A 147 -4.71 16.10 13.80
N ASN A 148 -5.92 15.69 13.39
CA ASN A 148 -7.18 16.10 13.99
C ASN A 148 -7.70 14.93 14.86
N GLU A 149 -7.98 15.21 16.12
CA GLU A 149 -8.36 14.20 17.12
C GLU A 149 -9.67 13.48 16.77
N MET A 150 -10.69 14.22 16.29
CA MET A 150 -11.97 13.63 15.90
C MET A 150 -11.78 12.61 14.78
N ARG A 151 -11.01 12.97 13.74
CA ARG A 151 -10.67 12.04 12.64
C ARG A 151 -9.82 10.86 13.11
N LEU A 152 -8.94 11.06 14.09
CA LEU A 152 -8.18 9.94 14.68
C LEU A 152 -9.11 8.94 15.36
N ARG A 153 -10.10 9.42 16.13
CA ARG A 153 -11.12 8.57 16.77
C ARG A 153 -11.98 7.85 15.74
N GLN A 154 -12.44 8.54 14.70
CA GLN A 154 -13.20 7.94 13.60
C GLN A 154 -12.39 6.88 12.84
N ASN A 155 -11.10 7.14 12.55
CA ASN A 155 -10.24 6.18 11.85
C ASN A 155 -9.96 4.91 12.66
N LEU A 156 -10.09 4.95 13.99
CA LEU A 156 -9.96 3.77 14.87
C LEU A 156 -11.24 2.93 14.95
N ASP A 157 -12.39 3.53 14.64
CA ASP A 157 -13.69 2.88 14.68
C ASP A 157 -13.92 2.07 13.40
N ILE A 158 -13.36 0.86 13.39
CA ILE A 158 -13.46 -0.13 12.31
C ILE A 158 -14.77 -0.92 12.43
N ILE A 159 -15.49 -1.00 11.32
CA ILE A 159 -16.83 -1.60 11.21
C ILE A 159 -16.71 -2.91 10.42
N THR A 160 -17.47 -3.94 10.79
CA THR A 160 -17.66 -5.09 9.88
C THR A 160 -18.70 -4.72 8.83
N LEU A 161 -18.25 -4.43 7.62
CA LEU A 161 -19.09 -4.09 6.48
C LEU A 161 -19.91 -5.30 6.03
N PRO A 162 -21.24 -5.14 5.87
CA PRO A 162 -22.07 -6.10 5.15
C PRO A 162 -21.54 -6.30 3.73
N LYS A 163 -21.77 -7.50 3.16
CA LYS A 163 -21.30 -7.86 1.81
C LYS A 163 -21.68 -6.82 0.75
N SER A 164 -22.90 -6.30 0.80
CA SER A 164 -23.41 -5.28 -0.13
C SER A 164 -22.60 -3.97 -0.10
N ILE A 165 -22.18 -3.50 1.08
CA ILE A 165 -21.37 -2.29 1.23
C ILE A 165 -19.90 -2.58 0.91
N PHE A 166 -19.40 -3.74 1.34
CA PHE A 166 -18.05 -4.18 1.05
C PHE A 166 -17.79 -4.24 -0.47
N GLU A 167 -18.71 -4.83 -1.25
CA GLU A 167 -18.57 -4.95 -2.71
C GLU A 167 -18.59 -3.60 -3.42
N ILE A 168 -19.24 -2.57 -2.88
CA ILE A 168 -19.18 -1.20 -3.44
C ILE A 168 -17.75 -0.67 -3.38
N VAL A 169 -17.12 -0.77 -2.21
CA VAL A 169 -15.73 -0.30 -2.01
C VAL A 169 -14.75 -1.16 -2.81
N ASP A 170 -14.92 -2.48 -2.79
CA ASP A 170 -13.99 -3.42 -3.44
C ASP A 170 -13.98 -3.27 -4.97
N ASN A 171 -15.12 -2.95 -5.56
CA ASN A 171 -15.26 -2.78 -7.00
C ASN A 171 -15.02 -1.33 -7.48
N TYR A 172 -14.67 -0.38 -6.60
CA TYR A 172 -14.52 1.03 -6.99
C TYR A 172 -13.48 1.23 -8.11
N HIS A 173 -12.34 0.52 -8.06
CA HIS A 173 -11.33 0.54 -9.13
C HIS A 173 -11.88 0.16 -10.52
N LYS A 174 -12.98 -0.60 -10.60
CA LYS A 174 -13.58 -1.02 -11.88
C LYS A 174 -14.37 0.10 -12.55
N LEU A 175 -14.66 1.19 -11.85
CA LEU A 175 -15.30 2.36 -12.45
C LEU A 175 -14.35 3.03 -13.46
N PRO A 176 -14.88 3.64 -14.54
CA PRO A 176 -14.04 4.27 -15.56
C PRO A 176 -13.04 5.27 -14.98
N GLY A 177 -11.75 5.02 -15.23
CA GLY A 177 -10.66 5.90 -14.79
C GLY A 177 -10.29 5.82 -13.31
N MET A 178 -10.84 4.87 -12.54
CA MET A 178 -10.57 4.73 -11.11
C MET A 178 -9.46 3.74 -10.77
N HIS A 179 -9.07 2.84 -11.67
CA HIS A 179 -7.95 1.90 -11.43
C HIS A 179 -6.59 2.59 -11.63
N LYS A 180 -6.06 3.20 -10.57
CA LYS A 180 -4.84 4.02 -10.63
C LYS A 180 -4.19 4.21 -9.26
N THR A 181 -2.88 4.50 -9.28
CA THR A 181 -2.19 5.07 -8.12
C THR A 181 -2.74 6.48 -7.82
N LEU A 182 -2.85 6.81 -6.54
CA LEU A 182 -3.07 8.16 -6.02
C LEU A 182 -1.80 8.72 -5.36
N ASP A 183 -0.66 8.04 -5.50
CA ASP A 183 0.63 8.42 -4.96
C ASP A 183 1.32 9.42 -5.90
N ALA A 184 1.30 10.69 -5.48
CA ALA A 184 1.95 11.76 -6.24
C ALA A 184 3.47 11.55 -6.37
N TYR A 185 4.10 10.76 -5.50
CA TYR A 185 5.52 10.42 -5.64
C TYR A 185 5.78 9.54 -6.86
N THR A 186 4.93 8.52 -7.06
CA THR A 186 4.98 7.66 -8.25
C THR A 186 4.79 8.48 -9.53
N LEU A 187 3.95 9.52 -9.47
CA LEU A 187 3.66 10.40 -10.61
C LEU A 187 4.69 11.52 -10.83
N ARG A 188 5.71 11.64 -9.98
CA ARG A 188 6.66 12.77 -10.04
C ARG A 188 7.54 12.72 -11.28
N ASP A 189 8.04 11.53 -11.62
CA ASP A 189 8.94 11.28 -12.74
C ASP A 189 8.29 10.23 -13.66
N PRO A 190 7.45 10.63 -14.63
CA PRO A 190 6.59 9.71 -15.38
C PRO A 190 7.34 8.50 -15.97
N GLY A 191 6.89 7.31 -15.61
CA GLY A 191 7.47 6.04 -16.07
C GLY A 191 8.61 5.49 -15.21
N THR A 192 9.08 6.24 -14.21
CA THR A 192 10.19 5.83 -13.35
C THR A 192 10.03 6.22 -11.88
N VAL A 193 10.71 5.52 -10.99
CA VAL A 193 10.88 5.93 -9.59
C VAL A 193 12.35 5.82 -9.23
N GLY A 194 13.00 6.93 -8.88
CA GLY A 194 14.43 6.91 -8.55
C GLY A 194 15.32 6.43 -9.70
N GLY A 195 14.88 6.62 -10.95
CA GLY A 195 15.57 6.15 -12.15
C GLY A 195 15.30 4.70 -12.54
N TRP A 196 14.56 3.93 -11.73
CA TRP A 196 14.08 2.60 -12.12
C TRP A 196 12.78 2.72 -12.90
N SER A 197 12.65 2.02 -14.03
CA SER A 197 11.37 1.94 -14.74
C SER A 197 10.32 1.20 -13.90
N TYR A 198 9.04 1.43 -14.16
CA TYR A 198 7.97 0.66 -13.49
C TYR A 198 8.08 -0.84 -13.75
N GLU A 199 8.59 -1.26 -14.91
CA GLU A 199 8.88 -2.65 -15.20
C GLU A 199 10.00 -3.22 -14.28
N GLN A 200 11.05 -2.45 -14.02
CA GLN A 200 12.10 -2.82 -13.06
C GLN A 200 11.56 -2.87 -11.63
N MET A 201 10.62 -1.98 -11.29
CA MET A 201 9.87 -2.03 -10.02
C MET A 201 8.89 -3.22 -9.96
N GLY A 202 8.55 -3.82 -11.10
CA GLY A 202 7.52 -4.84 -11.23
C GLY A 202 6.11 -4.31 -11.02
N TRP A 203 5.90 -3.02 -11.27
CA TRP A 203 4.60 -2.36 -11.15
C TRP A 203 3.90 -2.34 -12.50
N LYS A 204 2.65 -2.80 -12.52
CA LYS A 204 1.79 -2.81 -13.71
C LYS A 204 1.03 -1.48 -13.81
N ILE A 205 1.76 -0.39 -14.02
CA ILE A 205 1.19 0.96 -14.18
C ILE A 205 1.79 1.67 -15.40
N ASP A 206 1.03 2.55 -16.03
CA ASP A 206 1.50 3.43 -17.10
C ASP A 206 2.05 4.77 -16.56
N SER A 207 2.56 5.62 -17.45
CA SER A 207 3.13 6.93 -17.09
C SER A 207 2.12 7.89 -16.45
N ASP A 208 0.82 7.66 -16.64
CA ASP A 208 -0.27 8.44 -16.02
C ASP A 208 -0.69 7.83 -14.67
N GLY A 209 -0.06 6.73 -14.26
CA GLY A 209 -0.37 5.98 -13.04
C GLY A 209 -1.59 5.08 -13.13
N LYS A 210 -2.14 4.85 -14.32
CA LYS A 210 -3.24 3.88 -14.48
C LYS A 210 -2.69 2.47 -14.42
N VAL A 211 -3.43 1.58 -13.78
CA VAL A 211 -3.06 0.17 -13.71
C VAL A 211 -3.29 -0.47 -15.08
N THR A 212 -2.26 -1.10 -15.62
CA THR A 212 -2.31 -1.79 -16.90
C THR A 212 -2.69 -3.25 -16.67
N SER A 213 -3.60 -3.78 -17.51
CA SER A 213 -4.05 -5.17 -17.46
C SER A 213 -2.94 -6.17 -17.75
#